data_AF-A0A953WJ38-F1
#
_entry.id   AF-A0A953WJ38-F1
#
_cell.length_a   1.000
_cell.length_b   1.000
_cell.length_c   1.000
_cell.angle_alpha   90.00
_cell.angle_beta   90.00
_cell.angle_gamma   90.00
#
_symmetry.space_group_name_H-M   'P 1'
#
loop_
_entity.id
_entity.type
_entity.pdbx_description
1 polymer ?
#
loop_
_entity_poly.entity_id
_entity_poly.type
_entity_poly.pdbx_seq_one_letter_code
_entity_poly.pdbx_strand_id
1 'polypeptide(L)' 'LLFRSIEDIQTRLEGGVPKSLTAREIGGLQHLPDRAKTGLSPIIRIVERSFFGGRPVDSDGWQEARASYEDFAFGEGWA' A
#
# COMPACT_ATOMS: atom_id res chain seq x y z
N LEU A 1 0.25 -7.18 -4.96
CA LEU A 1 0.80 -5.82 -4.75
C LEU A 1 0.72 -5.39 -3.29
N LEU A 2 -0.44 -5.49 -2.62
CA LEU A 2 -0.56 -5.11 -1.21
C LEU A 2 0.51 -5.74 -0.29
N PHE A 3 0.66 -7.07 -0.30
CA PHE A 3 1.66 -7.74 0.56
C PHE A 3 3.09 -7.31 0.24
N ARG A 4 3.42 -7.15 -1.05
CA ARG A 4 4.73 -6.65 -1.48
C ARG A 4 5.00 -5.23 -0.95
N SER A 5 4.01 -4.35 -1.00
CA SER A 5 4.12 -3.00 -0.42
C SER A 5 4.33 -3.05 1.10
N ILE A 6 3.65 -3.95 1.81
CA ILE A 6 3.82 -4.11 3.26
C ILE A 6 5.24 -4.61 3.59
N GLU A 7 5.78 -5.55 2.82
CA GLU A 7 7.17 -6.00 2.95
C GLU A 7 8.16 -4.85 2.71
N ASP A 8 7.93 -4.02 1.70
CA ASP A 8 8.76 -2.82 1.46
C ASP A 8 8.70 -1.83 2.63
N ILE A 9 7.51 -1.60 3.21
CA ILE A 9 7.40 -0.76 4.42
C ILE A 9 8.18 -1.40 5.57
N GLN A 10 8.05 -2.70 5.81
CA GLN A 10 8.74 -3.40 6.88
C GLN A 10 10.27 -3.30 6.79
N THR A 11 10.81 -3.27 5.56
CA THR A 11 12.26 -3.17 5.32
C THR A 11 12.79 -1.74 5.39
N ARG A 12 11.97 -0.74 5.06
CA ARG A 12 12.39 0.68 4.98
C ARG A 12 12.05 1.49 6.23
N LEU A 13 11.02 1.11 6.97
CA LEU A 13 10.53 1.85 8.14
C LEU A 13 11.36 1.50 9.38
N GLU A 14 12.00 2.50 9.99
CA GLU A 14 12.69 2.30 11.26
C GLU A 14 11.70 1.84 12.35
N GLY A 15 12.04 0.76 13.07
CA GLY A 15 11.12 0.11 14.01
C GLY A 15 10.13 -0.88 13.37
N GLY A 16 10.06 -0.93 12.04
CA GLY A 16 9.23 -1.85 11.28
C GLY A 16 7.73 -1.60 11.43
N VAL A 17 6.93 -2.51 10.86
CA VAL A 17 5.47 -2.48 10.99
C VAL A 17 5.04 -3.34 12.18
N PRO A 18 4.27 -2.79 13.15
CA PRO A 18 3.74 -3.58 14.26
C PRO A 18 2.96 -4.80 13.80
N LYS A 19 3.06 -5.89 14.57
CA LYS A 19 2.28 -7.11 14.31
C LYS A 19 0.79 -6.81 14.48
N SER A 20 -0.03 -7.50 13.68
CA SER A 20 -1.50 -7.47 13.76
C SER A 20 -2.20 -6.21 13.25
N LEU A 21 -1.49 -5.30 12.56
CA LEU A 21 -2.15 -4.18 11.87
C LEU A 21 -2.81 -4.63 10.57
N THR A 22 -4.00 -4.09 10.33
CA THR A 22 -4.65 -4.14 9.02
C THR A 22 -3.93 -3.24 8.02
N ALA A 23 -4.12 -3.50 6.73
CA ALA A 23 -3.58 -2.66 5.67
C ALA A 23 -3.99 -1.17 5.81
N ARG A 24 -5.23 -0.92 6.25
CA ARG A 24 -5.75 0.42 6.50
C ARG A 24 -5.04 1.14 7.64
N GLU A 25 -4.77 0.43 8.74
CA GLU A 25 -4.01 0.99 9.86
C GLU A 25 -2.55 1.26 9.47
N ILE A 26 -1.93 0.36 8.70
CA ILE A 26 -0.58 0.57 8.16
C ILE A 26 -0.51 1.84 7.30
N GLY A 27 -1.49 2.04 6.42
CA GLY A 27 -1.59 3.27 5.61
C GLY A 27 -1.82 4.56 6.40
N GLY A 28 -2.17 4.46 7.69
CA GLY A 28 -2.38 5.58 8.61
C GLY A 28 -1.22 5.83 9.59
N LEU A 29 -0.13 5.07 9.52
CA LEU A 29 1.01 5.24 10.43
C LEU A 29 1.61 6.64 10.30
N GLN A 30 1.79 7.33 11.44
CA GLN A 30 2.27 8.72 11.44
C GLN A 30 3.67 8.87 10.83
N HIS A 31 4.55 7.92 11.11
CA HIS A 31 5.94 7.89 10.66
C HIS A 31 6.10 7.33 9.23
N LEU A 32 5.01 6.96 8.55
CA LEU A 32 5.07 6.61 7.14
C LEU A 32 5.18 7.90 6.30
N PRO A 33 6.12 8.00 5.34
CA PRO A 33 6.21 9.16 4.47
C PRO A 33 4.91 9.40 3.71
N ASP A 34 4.54 10.67 3.49
CA ASP A 34 3.25 11.00 2.87
C ASP A 34 3.11 10.48 1.43
N ARG A 35 4.23 10.37 0.71
CA ARG A 35 4.25 9.72 -0.61
C ARG A 35 3.94 8.23 -0.50
N ALA A 36 4.51 7.53 0.48
CA ALA A 36 4.23 6.13 0.71
C ALA A 36 2.75 5.92 1.10
N LYS A 37 2.17 6.81 1.91
CA LYS A 37 0.72 6.81 2.19
C LYS A 37 -0.09 6.98 0.90
N THR A 38 0.29 7.93 0.07
CA THR A 38 -0.40 8.27 -1.19
C THR A 38 -0.36 7.12 -2.19
N GLY A 39 0.80 6.48 -2.40
CA GLY A 39 0.94 5.33 -3.30
C GLY A 39 0.33 4.03 -2.76
N LEU A 40 0.29 3.85 -1.44
CA LEU A 40 -0.31 2.66 -0.83
C LEU A 40 -1.85 2.70 -0.79
N SER A 41 -2.45 3.88 -0.62
CA SER A 41 -3.90 4.04 -0.40
C SER A 41 -4.78 3.46 -1.52
N PRO A 42 -4.48 3.66 -2.82
CA PRO A 42 -5.25 3.03 -3.90
C PRO A 42 -5.18 1.50 -3.86
N ILE A 43 -4.01 0.94 -3.60
CA ILE A 43 -3.80 -0.52 -3.51
C ILE A 43 -4.66 -1.11 -2.38
N ILE A 44 -4.67 -0.46 -1.20
CA ILE A 44 -5.52 -0.86 -0.07
C ILE A 44 -6.99 -0.85 -0.50
N ARG A 45 -7.45 0.25 -1.10
CA ARG A 45 -8.86 0.42 -1.51
C ARG A 45 -9.31 -0.63 -2.52
N ILE A 46 -8.47 -0.96 -3.50
CA ILE A 46 -8.77 -1.97 -4.52
C ILE A 46 -8.89 -3.35 -3.87
N VAL A 47 -7.94 -3.71 -2.99
CA VAL A 47 -8.01 -4.98 -2.27
C VAL A 47 -9.24 -5.03 -1.37
N GLU A 48 -9.57 -3.96 -0.66
CA GLU A 48 -10.74 -3.93 0.21
C GLU A 48 -12.05 -4.10 -0.58
N ARG A 49 -12.18 -3.40 -1.71
CA ARG A 49 -13.35 -3.54 -2.60
C ARG A 49 -13.48 -4.95 -3.17
N SER A 50 -12.37 -5.64 -3.40
CA SER A 50 -12.38 -6.97 -3.96
C SER A 50 -12.52 -8.08 -2.93
N PHE A 51 -11.60 -8.14 -1.98
CA PHE A 51 -11.55 -9.18 -0.95
C PHE A 51 -12.73 -9.09 0.02
N PHE A 52 -13.15 -7.89 0.43
CA PHE A 52 -14.29 -7.72 1.35
C PHE A 52 -15.58 -7.32 0.63
N GLY A 53 -15.49 -6.55 -0.44
CA GLY A 53 -16.65 -6.05 -1.19
C GLY A 53 -17.16 -6.98 -2.30
N GLY A 54 -16.51 -8.12 -2.52
CA GLY A 54 -16.94 -9.13 -3.50
C GLY A 54 -16.87 -8.68 -4.97
N ARG A 55 -16.17 -7.57 -5.27
CA ARG A 55 -15.99 -7.07 -6.64
C ARG A 55 -14.66 -7.56 -7.23
N PRO A 56 -14.66 -8.37 -8.29
CA PRO A 56 -13.41 -8.77 -8.93
C PRO A 56 -12.58 -7.55 -9.37
N VAL A 57 -11.26 -7.66 -9.33
CA VAL A 57 -10.37 -6.62 -9.89
C VAL A 57 -10.37 -6.78 -11.42
N ASP A 58 -10.81 -5.73 -12.12
CA ASP A 58 -10.78 -5.66 -13.58
C ASP A 58 -9.45 -5.11 -14.10
N SER A 59 -9.34 -4.91 -15.42
CA SER A 59 -8.14 -4.39 -16.06
C SER A 59 -7.73 -3.02 -15.52
N ASP A 60 -8.70 -2.16 -15.24
CA ASP A 60 -8.48 -0.77 -14.85
C ASP A 60 -8.00 -0.74 -13.39
N GLY A 61 -8.65 -1.51 -12.51
CA GLY A 61 -8.20 -1.69 -11.14
C GLY A 61 -6.81 -2.33 -11.05
N TRP A 62 -6.47 -3.25 -11.96
CA TRP A 62 -5.12 -3.80 -12.02
C TRP A 62 -4.08 -2.76 -12.44
N GLN A 63 -4.36 -1.96 -13.47
CA GLN A 63 -3.46 -0.90 -13.93
C GLN A 63 -3.27 0.19 -12.86
N GLU A 64 -4.35 0.61 -12.20
CA GLU A 64 -4.31 1.56 -11.09
C GLU A 64 -3.43 1.05 -9.94
N ALA A 65 -3.62 -0.21 -9.52
CA ALA A 65 -2.82 -0.81 -8.46
C ALA A 65 -1.32 -0.86 -8.84
N ARG A 66 -1.02 -1.17 -10.11
CA ARG A 66 0.36 -1.24 -10.61
C ARG A 66 1.02 0.14 -10.66
N ALA A 67 0.34 1.15 -11.19
CA ALA A 67 0.86 2.52 -11.22
C ALA A 67 1.07 3.08 -9.80
N SER A 68 0.14 2.79 -8.89
CA SER A 68 0.26 3.18 -7.48
C SER A 68 1.44 2.49 -6.80
N TYR A 69 1.69 1.21 -7.11
CA TYR A 69 2.84 0.49 -6.61
C TYR A 69 4.16 1.04 -7.18
N GLU A 70 4.17 1.45 -8.45
CA GLU A 70 5.34 2.05 -9.08
C GLU A 70 5.73 3.37 -8.41
N ASP A 71 4.76 4.28 -8.21
CA ASP A 71 4.97 5.53 -7.48
C ASP A 71 5.42 5.29 -6.03
N PHE A 72 4.81 4.30 -5.36
CA PHE A 72 5.20 3.88 -4.01
C PHE A 72 6.63 3.33 -3.95
N ALA A 73 7.02 2.42 -4.85
CA ALA A 73 8.25 1.64 -4.73
C ALA A 73 9.49 2.41 -5.19
N PHE A 74 9.34 3.23 -6.24
CA PHE A 74 10.42 3.92 -6.94
C PHE A 74 10.38 5.44 -6.79
N GLY A 75 9.37 6.00 -6.12
CA GLY A 75 9.31 7.42 -5.83
C GLY A 75 10.42 7.90 -4.90
N GLU A 76 11.00 9.06 -5.21
CA GLU A 76 11.79 9.86 -4.26
C GLU A 76 10.96 10.15 -3.00
N GLY A 77 11.52 9.92 -1.80
CA GLY A 77 10.82 10.17 -0.52
C GLY A 77 10.84 9.02 0.49
N TRP A 78 11.55 7.93 0.17
CA TRP A 78 11.96 6.91 1.15
C TRP A 78 13.35 7.19 1.77
N ALA A 79 14.02 8.24 1.31
CA ALA A 79 15.33 8.66 1.78
C ALA A 79 15.23 9.52 3.04
#